data_AF-A0A968P1Y0-F1
#
_entry.id   AF-A0A968P1Y0-F1
#
_cell.length_a   1.000
_cell.length_b   1.000
_cell.length_c   1.000
_cell.angle_alpha   90.00
_cell.angle_beta   90.00
_cell.angle_gamma   90.00
#
_symmetry.space_group_name_H-M   'P 1'
#
loop_
_entity.id
_entity.type
_entity.pdbx_description
1 polymer ?
#
loop_
_entity_poly.entity_id
_entity_poly.type
_entity_poly.pdbx_seq_one_letter_code
_entity_poly.pdbx_strand_id
1 'polypeptide(L)'
;MDSQSAASRKGFTLIELMIVVAILAAAVVTAMPYLSNRNSQNKAFLRELTVLSRELHTRAKLNGVAYRLVIDMAEAGDGSRAPAQKFWVERGTAKAVLKETEEEDAMKREQHGGDEAKKDPKGFEMDNSMIKEPRRLPSGLRIERVELTRVKSPLTSGKAFIHYLPQGLVDEAAIHIKGEKKPGVDRGDPPSYGKGRTDLEISLAQGDQLAMKRFTRNGFTLLEVLVALFILTGAILVTANSWSGNFMRMRKAQLYNNVATLLERKMVEVEAKYKGKPIGEIPDSEGGDFGSDHPQYRWELKSRELKLPDLTPLLVQEDGADEMLITMMKQLTEQLSKAIKEVRVTIFVKGKGRTKEMEFPATQYFIDYDSGLAGLPGGDPGGSAK
;
A
#
# COMPACT_ATOMS: atom_id res chain seq x y z
N MET A 1 14.77 -14.69 -80.76
CA MET A 1 14.66 -15.87 -79.87
C MET A 1 14.19 -15.34 -78.54
N ASP A 2 12.88 -15.19 -78.37
CA ASP A 2 12.27 -14.64 -77.16
C ASP A 2 11.31 -15.66 -76.58
N SER A 3 11.62 -16.14 -75.37
CA SER A 3 10.75 -16.98 -74.56
C SER A 3 10.72 -16.39 -73.16
N GLN A 4 9.79 -15.46 -72.93
CA GLN A 4 9.44 -14.97 -71.61
C GLN A 4 8.64 -16.06 -70.86
N SER A 5 9.14 -16.51 -69.72
CA SER A 5 8.39 -17.36 -68.79
C SER A 5 7.43 -16.49 -67.97
N ALA A 6 6.14 -16.64 -68.22
CA ALA A 6 5.09 -16.01 -67.43
C ALA A 6 5.03 -16.64 -66.04
N ALA A 7 5.54 -15.94 -65.03
CA ALA A 7 5.36 -16.31 -63.63
C ALA A 7 3.87 -16.26 -63.28
N SER A 8 3.25 -17.42 -63.08
CA SER A 8 1.88 -17.56 -62.58
C SER A 8 1.80 -16.95 -61.17
N ARG A 9 1.26 -15.73 -61.09
CA ARG A 9 0.84 -15.12 -59.82
C ARG A 9 -0.38 -15.90 -59.33
N LYS A 10 -0.16 -16.92 -58.50
CA LYS A 10 -1.24 -17.58 -57.77
C LYS A 10 -1.80 -16.57 -56.76
N GLY A 11 -2.98 -16.04 -57.08
CA GLY A 11 -3.73 -15.17 -56.18
C GLY A 11 -4.21 -15.94 -54.95
N PHE A 12 -4.36 -15.22 -53.84
CA PHE A 12 -4.89 -15.76 -52.59
C PHE A 12 -6.24 -16.42 -52.83
N THR A 13 -6.39 -17.64 -52.33
CA THR A 13 -7.67 -18.34 -52.44
C THR A 13 -8.64 -17.80 -51.41
N LEU A 14 -9.91 -17.67 -51.78
CA LEU A 14 -10.95 -17.13 -50.89
C LEU A 14 -11.12 -17.98 -49.61
N ILE A 15 -10.85 -19.28 -49.72
CA ILE A 15 -10.89 -20.23 -48.60
C ILE A 15 -9.76 -19.98 -47.59
N GLU A 16 -8.58 -19.57 -48.06
CA GLU A 16 -7.42 -19.27 -47.21
C GLU A 16 -7.65 -17.99 -46.39
N LEU A 17 -8.24 -16.96 -47.00
CA LEU A 17 -8.64 -15.75 -46.29
C LEU A 17 -9.66 -16.08 -45.18
N MET A 18 -10.62 -16.97 -45.45
CA MET A 18 -11.62 -17.38 -44.47
C MET A 18 -11.01 -18.12 -43.28
N ILE A 19 -10.02 -18.98 -43.52
CA ILE A 19 -9.34 -19.73 -42.46
C ILE A 19 -8.50 -18.80 -41.59
N VAL A 20 -7.75 -17.87 -42.19
CA VAL A 20 -6.94 -16.90 -41.44
C VAL A 20 -7.83 -16.00 -40.58
N VAL A 21 -8.95 -15.52 -41.13
CA VAL A 21 -9.92 -14.73 -40.36
C VAL A 21 -10.58 -15.56 -39.26
N ALA A 22 -10.88 -16.84 -39.50
CA ALA A 22 -11.44 -17.74 -38.48
C ALA A 22 -10.44 -18.04 -37.35
N ILE A 23 -9.15 -18.23 -37.65
CA ILE A 23 -8.10 -18.44 -36.64
C ILE A 23 -7.86 -17.14 -35.87
N LEU A 24 -7.84 -15.98 -36.53
CA LEU A 24 -7.76 -14.69 -35.86
C LEU A 24 -8.97 -14.44 -34.96
N ALA A 25 -10.19 -14.75 -35.43
CA ALA A 25 -11.41 -14.62 -34.63
C ALA A 25 -11.39 -15.58 -33.44
N ALA A 26 -11.00 -16.84 -33.64
CA ALA A 26 -10.87 -17.82 -32.57
C ALA A 26 -9.82 -17.38 -31.54
N ALA A 27 -8.64 -16.94 -31.98
CA ALA A 27 -7.57 -16.44 -31.13
C ALA A 27 -7.99 -15.18 -30.35
N VAL A 28 -8.74 -14.27 -30.97
CA VAL A 28 -9.32 -13.10 -30.27
C VAL A 28 -10.32 -13.57 -29.23
N VAL A 29 -11.22 -14.51 -29.55
CA VAL A 29 -12.23 -15.04 -28.61
C VAL A 29 -11.58 -15.76 -27.42
N THR A 30 -10.52 -16.54 -27.63
CA THR A 30 -9.78 -17.19 -26.52
C THR A 30 -8.83 -16.25 -25.77
N ALA A 31 -8.27 -15.22 -26.42
CA ALA A 31 -7.39 -14.25 -25.76
C ALA A 31 -8.15 -13.14 -25.03
N MET A 32 -9.39 -12.81 -25.43
CA MET A 32 -10.20 -11.74 -24.86
C MET A 32 -10.44 -11.87 -23.33
N PRO A 33 -10.66 -13.07 -22.76
CA PRO A 33 -10.74 -13.25 -21.31
C PRO A 33 -9.42 -12.93 -20.59
N TYR A 34 -8.28 -13.18 -21.25
CA TYR A 34 -6.95 -12.92 -20.69
C TYR A 34 -6.55 -11.44 -20.76
N LEU A 35 -7.00 -10.70 -21.78
CA LEU A 35 -6.86 -9.24 -21.86
C LEU A 35 -7.83 -8.50 -20.91
N SER A 36 -9.04 -9.05 -20.70
CA SER A 36 -10.05 -8.48 -19.80
C SER A 36 -9.92 -9.00 -18.35
N ASN A 37 -8.69 -9.08 -17.84
CA ASN A 37 -8.40 -9.60 -16.50
C ASN A 37 -8.72 -8.58 -15.38
N ARG A 38 -9.90 -7.94 -15.43
CA ARG A 38 -10.39 -6.94 -14.47
C ARG A 38 -10.36 -7.48 -13.03
N ASN A 39 -10.66 -8.77 -12.85
CA ASN A 39 -10.60 -9.39 -11.53
C ASN A 39 -9.16 -9.46 -10.98
N SER A 40 -8.17 -9.70 -11.84
CA SER A 40 -6.75 -9.66 -11.45
C SER A 40 -6.29 -8.25 -11.13
N GLN A 41 -6.70 -7.25 -11.94
CA GLN A 41 -6.39 -5.83 -11.67
C GLN A 41 -7.04 -5.36 -10.37
N ASN A 42 -8.28 -5.77 -10.09
CA ASN A 42 -8.98 -5.45 -8.84
C ASN A 42 -8.27 -6.08 -7.63
N LYS A 43 -7.90 -7.36 -7.71
CA LYS A 43 -7.12 -8.02 -6.64
C LYS A 43 -5.74 -7.38 -6.45
N ALA A 44 -5.07 -6.98 -7.54
CA ALA A 44 -3.79 -6.30 -7.49
C ALA A 44 -3.92 -4.92 -6.81
N PHE A 45 -4.97 -4.17 -7.13
CA PHE A 45 -5.30 -2.90 -6.50
C PHE A 45 -5.57 -3.03 -5.01
N LEU A 46 -6.42 -3.99 -4.59
CA LEU A 46 -6.71 -4.22 -3.16
C LEU A 46 -5.45 -4.61 -2.38
N ARG A 47 -4.59 -5.44 -2.99
CA ARG A 47 -3.29 -5.79 -2.42
C ARG A 47 -2.39 -4.56 -2.30
N GLU A 48 -2.35 -3.72 -3.33
CA GLU A 48 -1.60 -2.46 -3.31
C GLU A 48 -2.09 -1.53 -2.20
N LEU A 49 -3.40 -1.36 -2.04
CA LEU A 49 -3.99 -0.56 -0.96
C LEU A 49 -3.62 -1.12 0.43
N THR A 50 -3.63 -2.45 0.59
CA THR A 50 -3.22 -3.10 1.84
C THR A 50 -1.73 -2.88 2.13
N VAL A 51 -0.87 -2.99 1.11
CA VAL A 51 0.56 -2.72 1.24
C VAL A 51 0.81 -1.26 1.58
N LEU A 52 0.11 -0.34 0.90
CA LEU A 52 0.19 1.10 1.16
C LEU A 52 -0.21 1.42 2.61
N SER A 53 -1.31 0.85 3.09
CA SER A 53 -1.75 1.02 4.49
C SER A 53 -0.67 0.58 5.49
N ARG A 54 -0.03 -0.57 5.27
CA ARG A 54 1.07 -1.05 6.13
C ARG A 54 2.30 -0.16 6.03
N GLU A 55 2.62 0.34 4.83
CA GLU A 55 3.74 1.25 4.62
C GLU A 55 3.50 2.59 5.33
N LEU A 56 2.28 3.15 5.25
CA LEU A 56 1.90 4.37 5.96
C LEU A 56 2.02 4.20 7.47
N HIS A 57 1.52 3.10 8.01
CA HIS A 57 1.66 2.78 9.43
C HIS A 57 3.12 2.71 9.88
N THR A 58 3.94 1.98 9.11
CA THR A 58 5.37 1.83 9.41
C THR A 58 6.10 3.17 9.31
N ARG A 59 5.83 3.96 8.25
CA ARG A 59 6.47 5.27 8.04
C ARG A 59 6.04 6.30 9.08
N ALA A 60 4.78 6.27 9.51
CA ALA A 60 4.32 7.14 10.59
C ALA A 60 5.11 6.90 11.88
N LYS A 61 5.32 5.62 12.24
CA LYS A 61 6.18 5.23 13.37
C LYS A 61 7.63 5.65 13.17
N LEU A 62 8.22 5.35 12.01
CA LEU A 62 9.65 5.61 11.74
C LEU A 62 9.99 7.10 11.69
N ASN A 63 9.12 7.91 11.09
CA ASN A 63 9.38 9.33 10.86
C ASN A 63 8.84 10.22 11.99
N GLY A 64 8.06 9.66 12.92
CA GLY A 64 7.48 10.43 14.03
C GLY A 64 6.41 11.44 13.60
N VAL A 65 5.89 11.35 12.37
CA VAL A 65 4.88 12.28 11.81
C VAL A 65 3.61 11.54 11.40
N ALA A 66 2.47 12.22 11.50
CA ALA A 66 1.21 11.67 11.06
C ALA A 66 1.15 11.60 9.53
N TYR A 67 0.66 10.48 9.00
CA TYR A 67 0.31 10.31 7.60
C TYR A 67 -1.20 10.16 7.48
N ARG A 68 -1.79 10.59 6.37
CA ARG A 68 -3.19 10.27 6.07
C ARG A 68 -3.38 9.80 4.64
N LEU A 69 -4.23 8.80 4.48
CA LEU A 69 -4.73 8.34 3.19
C LEU A 69 -6.00 9.13 2.89
N VAL A 70 -5.96 9.92 1.81
CA VAL A 70 -7.10 10.69 1.34
C VAL A 70 -7.81 9.90 0.26
N ILE A 71 -9.11 9.71 0.43
CA ILE A 71 -9.99 9.07 -0.55
C ILE A 71 -10.99 10.12 -1.01
N ASP A 72 -10.89 10.51 -2.27
CA ASP A 72 -11.83 11.41 -2.94
C ASP A 72 -12.94 10.58 -3.60
N MET A 73 -14.07 10.53 -2.92
CA MET A 73 -15.33 9.95 -3.35
C MET A 73 -16.14 11.04 -4.04
N ALA A 74 -15.73 11.39 -5.25
CA ALA A 74 -16.39 12.41 -6.06
C ALA A 74 -17.93 12.24 -6.08
N GLU A 75 -18.66 13.36 -6.03
CA GLU A 75 -20.12 13.35 -5.92
C GLU A 75 -20.78 12.60 -7.08
N ALA A 76 -21.83 11.83 -6.76
CA ALA A 76 -22.63 11.13 -7.76
C ALA A 76 -23.48 12.14 -8.54
N GLY A 77 -22.91 12.74 -9.59
CA GLY A 77 -23.66 13.61 -10.50
C GLY A 77 -24.79 12.85 -11.23
N ASP A 78 -25.91 13.53 -11.45
CA ASP A 78 -27.17 13.09 -12.08
C ASP A 78 -27.05 12.81 -13.60
N GLY A 79 -25.96 12.21 -14.06
CA GLY A 79 -25.73 12.01 -15.49
C GLY A 79 -24.58 11.07 -15.83
N SER A 80 -24.95 9.84 -16.23
CA SER A 80 -24.28 8.86 -17.11
C SER A 80 -22.78 8.53 -17.00
N ARG A 81 -21.96 9.22 -16.20
CA ARG A 81 -20.59 8.80 -15.82
C ARG A 81 -20.28 9.32 -14.42
N ALA A 82 -20.27 8.42 -13.43
CA ALA A 82 -19.74 8.76 -12.12
C ALA A 82 -18.29 9.30 -12.27
N PRO A 83 -17.96 10.45 -11.66
CA PRO A 83 -16.61 11.00 -11.72
C PRO A 83 -15.58 10.00 -11.17
N ALA A 84 -14.40 9.99 -11.79
CA ALA A 84 -13.35 9.03 -11.44
C ALA A 84 -12.82 9.31 -10.03
N GLN A 85 -13.14 8.41 -9.09
CA GLN A 85 -12.65 8.46 -7.71
C GLN A 85 -11.13 8.34 -7.66
N LYS A 86 -10.51 9.03 -6.70
CA LYS A 86 -9.05 9.12 -6.55
C LYS A 86 -8.63 8.89 -5.12
N PHE A 87 -7.37 8.52 -4.93
CA PHE A 87 -6.75 8.50 -3.62
C PHE A 87 -5.29 8.96 -3.68
N TRP A 88 -4.80 9.53 -2.60
CA TRP A 88 -3.40 9.94 -2.44
C TRP A 88 -3.00 9.94 -0.96
N VAL A 89 -1.71 10.22 -0.71
CA VAL A 89 -1.13 10.23 0.62
C VAL A 89 -0.66 11.63 0.94
N GLU A 90 -0.95 12.05 2.16
CA GLU A 90 -0.46 13.31 2.71
C GLU A 90 0.30 13.06 4.01
N ARG A 91 1.28 13.93 4.26
CA ARG A 91 2.15 13.93 5.43
C ARG A 91 1.94 15.20 6.23
N GLY A 92 1.75 15.07 7.53
CA GLY A 92 1.64 16.21 8.45
C GLY A 92 3.01 16.86 8.70
N THR A 93 3.03 18.19 8.74
CA THR A 93 4.25 18.99 9.01
C THR A 93 4.49 19.27 10.50
N ALA A 94 3.48 19.13 11.38
CA ALA A 94 3.60 19.19 12.84
C ALA A 94 2.45 18.42 13.52
N LYS A 95 2.49 18.27 14.87
CA LYS A 95 1.51 17.53 15.73
C LYS A 95 0.06 17.82 15.32
N ALA A 96 -0.48 17.00 14.41
CA ALA A 96 -1.85 17.13 13.94
C ALA A 96 -2.81 16.64 15.02
N VAL A 97 -3.70 17.52 15.47
CA VAL A 97 -4.81 17.16 16.36
C VAL A 97 -5.99 16.69 15.50
N LEU A 98 -6.41 15.45 15.70
CA LEU A 98 -7.57 14.86 15.02
C LEU A 98 -8.86 15.51 15.55
N LYS A 99 -9.78 15.86 14.65
CA LYS A 99 -11.12 16.39 15.00
C LYS A 99 -12.18 15.57 14.28
N GLU A 100 -13.32 15.34 14.92
CA GLU A 100 -14.45 14.59 14.33
C GLU A 100 -15.12 15.34 13.16
N THR A 101 -14.97 16.67 13.07
CA THR A 101 -15.60 17.52 12.03
C THR A 101 -14.73 17.73 10.78
N GLU A 102 -13.58 17.07 10.68
CA GLU A 102 -12.58 17.36 9.64
C GLU A 102 -13.09 17.12 8.21
N GLU A 103 -13.95 16.12 8.01
CA GLU A 103 -14.61 15.81 6.74
C GLU A 103 -15.62 16.88 6.33
N GLU A 104 -16.45 17.32 7.27
CA GLU A 104 -17.45 18.35 7.03
C GLU A 104 -16.77 19.69 6.73
N ASP A 105 -15.70 20.01 7.45
CA ASP A 105 -14.90 21.20 7.22
C ASP A 105 -14.19 21.15 5.85
N ALA A 106 -13.73 19.96 5.42
CA ALA A 106 -13.16 19.77 4.10
C ALA A 106 -14.21 19.93 2.97
N MET A 107 -15.41 19.39 3.13
CA MET A 107 -16.51 19.57 2.18
C MET A 107 -16.95 21.03 2.06
N LYS A 108 -17.08 21.74 3.19
CA LYS A 108 -17.42 23.18 3.21
C LYS A 108 -16.36 24.03 2.51
N ARG A 109 -15.07 23.67 2.63
CA ARG A 109 -13.97 24.37 1.95
C ARG A 109 -14.00 24.21 0.43
N GLU A 110 -14.34 23.03 -0.07
CA GLU A 110 -14.43 22.79 -1.53
C GLU A 110 -15.55 23.59 -2.18
N GLN A 111 -16.66 23.82 -1.46
CA GLN A 111 -17.78 24.62 -1.94
C GLN A 111 -17.49 26.13 -2.00
N HIS A 112 -16.45 26.62 -1.31
CA HIS A 112 -16.11 28.05 -1.22
C HIS A 112 -14.93 28.51 -2.12
N GLY A 113 -14.38 27.63 -2.97
CA GLY A 113 -13.77 28.02 -4.26
C GLY A 113 -12.60 29.02 -4.27
N GLY A 114 -11.78 29.11 -3.21
CA GLY A 114 -10.58 29.98 -3.18
C GLY A 114 -9.26 29.18 -3.20
N ASP A 115 -8.19 29.72 -3.80
CA ASP A 115 -6.87 29.05 -3.82
C ASP A 115 -6.22 28.91 -2.43
N GLU A 116 -6.64 29.69 -1.43
CA GLU A 116 -6.28 29.47 -0.02
C GLU A 116 -7.03 28.29 0.63
N ALA A 117 -8.18 27.87 0.08
CA ALA A 117 -8.98 26.75 0.59
C ALA A 117 -8.40 25.37 0.24
N LYS A 118 -7.38 25.31 -0.63
CA LYS A 118 -6.64 24.08 -0.99
C LYS A 118 -5.53 23.73 0.00
N LYS A 119 -5.03 24.67 0.79
CA LYS A 119 -4.03 24.38 1.82
C LYS A 119 -4.74 23.85 3.05
N ASP A 120 -4.37 22.65 3.49
CA ASP A 120 -4.94 22.10 4.71
C ASP A 120 -4.49 22.95 5.90
N PRO A 121 -5.41 23.51 6.72
CA PRO A 121 -5.05 24.33 7.88
C PRO A 121 -4.21 23.59 8.92
N LYS A 122 -4.17 22.25 8.87
CA LYS A 122 -3.37 21.39 9.75
C LYS A 122 -1.98 21.05 9.19
N GLY A 123 -1.60 21.61 8.05
CA GLY A 123 -0.26 21.43 7.48
C GLY A 123 -0.01 20.04 6.88
N PHE A 124 -1.06 19.37 6.40
CA PHE A 124 -0.91 18.16 5.60
C PHE A 124 -0.57 18.53 4.16
N GLU A 125 0.55 18.00 3.66
CA GLU A 125 1.01 18.21 2.30
C GLU A 125 1.18 16.86 1.59
N MET A 126 0.99 16.84 0.26
CA MET A 126 1.13 15.61 -0.50
C MET A 126 2.56 15.08 -0.43
N ASP A 127 2.72 13.82 0.00
CA ASP A 127 4.04 13.19 0.08
C ASP A 127 4.42 12.56 -1.27
N ASN A 128 5.12 13.33 -2.09
CA ASN A 128 5.63 12.90 -3.40
C ASN A 128 6.62 11.72 -3.32
N SER A 129 7.13 11.35 -2.13
CA SER A 129 7.99 10.18 -1.94
C SER A 129 7.21 8.85 -1.95
N MET A 130 5.90 8.90 -1.75
CA MET A 130 5.00 7.75 -1.67
C MET A 130 4.14 7.63 -2.93
N ILE A 131 3.48 8.73 -3.30
CA ILE A 131 2.61 8.80 -4.47
C ILE A 131 2.90 10.13 -5.16
N LYS A 132 3.47 10.06 -6.37
CA LYS A 132 3.84 11.25 -7.15
C LYS A 132 2.62 12.03 -7.66
N GLU A 133 1.51 11.35 -7.92
CA GLU A 133 0.28 11.93 -8.44
C GLU A 133 -0.95 11.18 -7.89
N PRO A 134 -2.07 11.87 -7.63
CA PRO A 134 -3.32 11.25 -7.17
C PRO A 134 -3.73 10.09 -8.08
N ARG A 135 -3.85 8.90 -7.49
CA ARG A 135 -4.14 7.68 -8.23
C ARG A 135 -5.62 7.50 -8.43
N ARG A 136 -6.01 7.16 -9.66
CA ARG A 136 -7.39 6.84 -10.01
C ARG A 136 -7.70 5.39 -9.68
N LEU A 137 -8.94 5.12 -9.31
CA LEU A 137 -9.41 3.76 -9.12
C LEU A 137 -9.40 2.98 -10.46
N PRO A 138 -9.13 1.66 -10.45
CA PRO A 138 -9.21 0.82 -11.64
C PRO A 138 -10.62 0.81 -12.22
N SER A 139 -10.74 0.67 -13.55
CA SER A 139 -12.04 0.56 -14.20
C SER A 139 -12.81 -0.66 -13.68
N GLY A 140 -14.02 -0.44 -13.16
CA GLY A 140 -14.85 -1.50 -12.59
C GLY A 140 -14.73 -1.66 -11.07
N LEU A 141 -14.07 -0.74 -10.37
CA LEU A 141 -14.17 -0.59 -8.92
C LEU A 141 -14.70 0.80 -8.59
N ARG A 142 -15.62 0.83 -7.63
CA ARG A 142 -16.14 2.07 -7.04
C ARG A 142 -16.20 1.90 -5.53
N ILE A 143 -15.73 2.90 -4.80
CA ILE A 143 -15.94 3.04 -3.36
C ILE A 143 -17.37 3.53 -3.17
N GLU A 144 -18.19 2.70 -2.53
CA GLU A 144 -19.61 2.98 -2.27
C GLU A 144 -19.77 3.81 -1.00
N ARG A 145 -19.00 3.47 0.04
CA ARG A 145 -18.94 4.21 1.30
C ARG A 145 -17.66 3.94 2.07
N VAL A 146 -17.28 4.86 2.94
CA VAL A 146 -16.22 4.70 3.93
C VAL A 146 -16.82 4.91 5.31
N GLU A 147 -16.73 3.89 6.17
CA GLU A 147 -17.13 3.97 7.58
C GLU A 147 -15.88 4.25 8.41
N LEU A 148 -15.95 5.24 9.29
CA LEU A 148 -14.87 5.59 10.21
C LEU A 148 -15.42 5.52 11.63
N THR A 149 -14.73 4.89 12.56
CA THR A 149 -15.23 4.79 13.96
C THR A 149 -15.43 6.17 14.62
N ARG A 150 -14.70 7.19 14.17
CA ARG A 150 -14.82 8.59 14.65
C ARG A 150 -16.01 9.36 14.07
N VAL A 151 -16.69 8.84 13.05
CA VAL A 151 -17.83 9.51 12.41
C VAL A 151 -19.06 8.61 12.52
N LYS A 152 -20.14 9.11 13.12
CA LYS A 152 -21.36 8.31 13.35
C LYS A 152 -22.06 7.86 12.06
N SER A 153 -21.88 8.60 10.97
CA SER A 153 -22.49 8.33 9.67
C SER A 153 -21.45 7.92 8.63
N PRO A 154 -21.72 6.86 7.84
CA PRO A 154 -20.82 6.44 6.77
C PRO A 154 -20.75 7.51 5.67
N LEU A 155 -19.54 7.82 5.22
CA LEU A 155 -19.29 8.80 4.16
C LEU A 155 -19.56 8.17 2.80
N THR A 156 -20.46 8.76 2.02
CA THR A 156 -20.86 8.28 0.68
C THR A 156 -20.40 9.20 -0.46
N SER A 157 -19.99 10.43 -0.12
CA SER A 157 -19.48 11.44 -1.05
C SER A 157 -18.47 12.35 -0.35
N GLY A 158 -17.67 13.07 -1.13
CA GLY A 158 -16.63 13.98 -0.62
C GLY A 158 -15.33 13.27 -0.29
N LYS A 159 -14.55 13.82 0.63
CA LYS A 159 -13.25 13.27 1.03
C LYS A 159 -13.33 12.52 2.34
N ALA A 160 -12.77 11.31 2.37
CA ALA A 160 -12.52 10.57 3.59
C ALA A 160 -11.02 10.57 3.92
N PHE A 161 -10.70 10.79 5.19
CA PHE A 161 -9.34 10.82 5.69
C PHE A 161 -9.11 9.67 6.68
N ILE A 162 -8.17 8.77 6.36
CA ILE A 162 -7.75 7.69 7.26
C ILE A 162 -6.37 8.05 7.79
N HIS A 163 -6.26 8.27 9.10
CA HIS A 163 -5.03 8.72 9.73
C HIS A 163 -4.18 7.55 10.23
N TYR A 164 -2.86 7.71 10.10
CA TYR A 164 -1.81 6.82 10.59
C TYR A 164 -0.90 7.65 11.48
N LEU A 165 -0.93 7.37 12.79
CA LEU A 165 -0.30 8.21 13.80
C LEU A 165 1.08 7.65 14.23
N PRO A 166 2.01 8.50 14.67
CA PRO A 166 3.35 8.09 15.10
C PRO A 166 3.37 7.04 16.21
N GLN A 167 2.39 7.08 17.12
CA GLN A 167 2.22 6.09 18.19
C GLN A 167 1.80 4.70 17.68
N GLY A 168 1.59 4.52 16.38
CA GLY A 168 1.15 3.26 15.80
C GLY A 168 -0.35 3.03 15.82
N LEU A 169 -1.13 4.05 16.17
CA LEU A 169 -2.57 4.04 16.04
C LEU A 169 -2.97 4.35 14.60
N VAL A 170 -4.05 3.73 14.14
CA VAL A 170 -4.65 3.96 12.82
C VAL A 170 -6.15 4.15 13.03
N ASP A 171 -6.76 5.07 12.27
CA ASP A 171 -8.21 5.19 12.24
C ASP A 171 -8.83 3.84 11.83
N GLU A 172 -9.71 3.31 12.66
CA GLU A 172 -10.53 2.15 12.31
C GLU A 172 -11.50 2.56 11.19
N ALA A 173 -11.26 2.00 10.01
CA ALA A 173 -11.97 2.35 8.79
C ALA A 173 -12.42 1.10 8.03
N ALA A 174 -13.68 1.07 7.60
CA ALA A 174 -14.20 0.08 6.67
C ALA A 174 -14.46 0.74 5.31
N ILE A 175 -13.67 0.39 4.30
CA ILE A 175 -13.83 0.87 2.93
C ILE A 175 -14.68 -0.15 2.15
N HIS A 176 -15.90 0.22 1.80
CA HIS A 176 -16.78 -0.63 1.01
C HIS A 176 -16.54 -0.40 -0.48
N ILE A 177 -15.99 -1.41 -1.16
CA ILE A 177 -15.64 -1.34 -2.58
C ILE A 177 -16.56 -2.28 -3.36
N LYS A 178 -17.29 -1.74 -4.34
CA LYS A 178 -18.19 -2.47 -5.22
C LYS A 178 -17.56 -2.65 -6.59
N GLY A 179 -17.73 -3.85 -7.16
CA GLY A 179 -17.39 -4.10 -8.56
C GLY A 179 -18.43 -3.44 -9.47
N GLU A 180 -18.05 -2.41 -10.20
CA GLU A 180 -18.95 -1.71 -11.13
C GLU A 180 -19.03 -2.49 -12.46
N LYS A 181 -20.20 -3.06 -12.75
CA LYS A 181 -20.54 -3.53 -14.10
C LYS A 181 -20.95 -2.29 -14.89
N LYS A 182 -20.36 -2.07 -16.08
CA LYS A 182 -20.77 -0.97 -16.96
C LYS A 182 -22.30 -0.99 -17.13
N PRO A 183 -23.01 0.14 -16.93
CA PRO A 183 -24.41 0.22 -17.29
C PRO A 183 -24.51 0.12 -18.82
N GLY A 184 -25.26 -0.87 -19.31
CA GLY A 184 -25.40 -1.18 -20.75
C GLY A 184 -25.27 -2.66 -21.12
N VAL A 185 -24.98 -3.56 -20.18
CA VAL A 185 -25.21 -5.00 -20.40
C VAL A 185 -26.31 -5.46 -19.45
N ASP A 186 -27.53 -5.14 -19.86
CA ASP A 186 -28.72 -5.76 -19.33
C ASP A 186 -28.79 -7.18 -19.90
N ARG A 187 -28.31 -8.15 -19.13
CA ARG A 187 -28.80 -9.53 -19.23
C ARG A 187 -29.33 -9.84 -17.85
N GLY A 188 -30.62 -9.56 -17.68
CA GLY A 188 -31.42 -10.14 -16.62
C GLY A 188 -31.24 -11.65 -16.66
N ASP A 189 -30.83 -12.20 -15.52
CA ASP A 189 -31.26 -13.49 -14.99
C ASP A 189 -30.63 -13.64 -13.60
N PRO A 190 -31.40 -13.80 -12.51
CA PRO A 190 -30.87 -14.26 -11.24
C PRO A 190 -30.53 -15.76 -11.34
N PRO A 191 -29.52 -16.26 -10.60
CA PRO A 191 -29.16 -17.68 -10.64
C PRO A 191 -30.26 -18.50 -9.96
N SER A 192 -31.13 -19.11 -10.75
CA SER A 192 -32.10 -20.08 -10.25
C SER A 192 -31.41 -21.44 -10.10
N TYR A 193 -31.14 -21.80 -8.85
CA TYR A 193 -30.75 -23.15 -8.45
C TYR A 193 -32.02 -24.02 -8.44
N GLY A 194 -32.15 -24.99 -9.36
CA GLY A 194 -33.33 -25.85 -9.42
C GLY A 194 -33.32 -26.95 -10.49
N LYS A 195 -32.84 -28.13 -10.10
CA LYS A 195 -33.46 -29.48 -10.20
C LYS A 195 -34.51 -29.74 -11.32
N GLY A 196 -34.30 -30.83 -12.08
CA GLY A 196 -35.30 -31.52 -12.93
C GLY A 196 -34.86 -31.59 -14.40
N ARG A 197 -34.29 -32.69 -14.91
CA ARG A 197 -34.99 -33.90 -15.43
C ARG A 197 -36.19 -33.56 -16.31
N THR A 198 -36.04 -33.73 -17.63
CA THR A 198 -36.91 -34.52 -18.52
C THR A 198 -36.35 -34.43 -19.95
N ASP A 199 -35.86 -35.57 -20.43
CA ASP A 199 -36.25 -36.25 -21.68
C ASP A 199 -36.64 -35.39 -22.90
N LEU A 200 -35.92 -35.58 -24.01
CA LEU A 200 -36.43 -35.27 -25.34
C LEU A 200 -35.99 -36.35 -26.32
N GLU A 201 -37.02 -37.00 -26.86
CA GLU A 201 -37.04 -38.12 -27.79
C GLU A 201 -36.23 -37.85 -29.07
N ILE A 202 -35.50 -38.88 -29.51
CA ILE A 202 -34.93 -38.96 -30.85
C ILE A 202 -36.00 -39.61 -31.74
N SER A 203 -36.64 -38.81 -32.59
CA SER A 203 -37.45 -39.30 -33.71
C SER A 203 -36.55 -39.46 -34.95
N LEU A 204 -36.40 -40.71 -35.38
CA LEU A 204 -35.74 -41.10 -36.63
C LEU A 204 -36.55 -40.61 -37.84
N ALA A 205 -35.96 -39.72 -38.63
CA ALA A 205 -36.36 -39.44 -40.00
C ALA A 205 -35.16 -39.64 -40.93
N GLN A 206 -35.04 -40.88 -41.39
CA GLN A 206 -34.73 -41.31 -42.75
C GLN A 206 -33.97 -40.33 -43.67
N GLY A 207 -32.70 -40.66 -43.91
CA GLY A 207 -32.08 -40.67 -45.24
C GLY A 207 -31.79 -39.33 -45.90
N ASP A 208 -30.57 -38.83 -45.73
CA ASP A 208 -29.88 -38.19 -46.85
C ASP A 208 -28.37 -38.49 -46.80
N GLN A 209 -27.83 -38.99 -47.90
CA GLN A 209 -26.43 -39.36 -48.04
C GLN A 209 -25.59 -38.09 -48.25
N LEU A 210 -25.01 -37.55 -47.19
CA LEU A 210 -23.97 -36.52 -47.32
C LEU A 210 -22.60 -37.16 -47.52
N ALA A 211 -22.15 -37.08 -48.77
CA ALA A 211 -20.85 -37.48 -49.27
C ALA A 211 -19.70 -37.10 -48.33
N MET A 212 -18.92 -38.09 -47.93
CA MET A 212 -17.70 -37.93 -47.13
C MET A 212 -16.63 -37.20 -47.98
N LYS A 213 -16.53 -35.89 -47.81
CA LYS A 213 -15.50 -35.05 -48.43
C LYS A 213 -14.14 -35.44 -47.84
N ARG A 214 -13.34 -36.17 -48.62
CA ARG A 214 -11.97 -36.54 -48.25
C ARG A 214 -11.17 -35.27 -47.95
N PHE A 215 -10.74 -35.08 -46.71
CA PHE A 215 -9.76 -34.06 -46.35
C PHE A 215 -8.44 -34.41 -47.02
N THR A 216 -8.10 -33.71 -48.09
CA THR A 216 -6.75 -33.74 -48.67
C THR A 216 -5.78 -33.15 -47.65
N ARG A 217 -4.78 -33.94 -47.24
CA ARG A 217 -3.66 -33.49 -46.39
C ARG A 217 -2.84 -32.44 -47.16
N ASN A 218 -3.17 -31.17 -46.96
CA ASN A 218 -2.29 -30.08 -47.34
C ASN A 218 -1.45 -29.72 -46.11
N GLY A 219 -0.13 -29.80 -46.24
CA GLY A 219 0.80 -29.39 -45.18
C GLY A 219 0.73 -27.89 -44.92
N PHE A 220 1.07 -27.48 -43.69
CA PHE A 220 1.15 -26.08 -43.30
C PHE A 220 2.14 -25.31 -44.17
N THR A 221 1.78 -24.10 -44.58
CA THR A 221 2.68 -23.25 -45.36
C THR A 221 3.73 -22.61 -44.44
N LEU A 222 4.93 -22.36 -44.98
CA LEU A 222 6.01 -21.71 -44.22
C LEU A 222 5.59 -20.34 -43.67
N LEU A 223 4.79 -19.60 -44.44
CA LEU A 223 4.30 -18.27 -44.05
C LEU A 223 3.38 -18.35 -42.83
N GLU A 224 2.50 -19.36 -42.76
CA GLU A 224 1.60 -19.59 -41.63
C GLU A 224 2.36 -19.87 -40.34
N VAL A 225 3.37 -20.75 -40.41
CA VAL A 225 4.23 -21.06 -39.25
C VAL A 225 4.99 -19.83 -38.78
N LEU A 226 5.48 -19.00 -39.71
CA LEU A 226 6.18 -17.75 -39.39
C LEU A 226 5.26 -16.72 -38.72
N VAL A 227 4.03 -16.55 -39.22
CA VAL A 227 3.06 -15.62 -38.61
C VAL A 227 2.65 -16.10 -37.22
N ALA A 228 2.39 -17.40 -37.04
CA ALA A 228 2.06 -17.98 -35.73
C ALA A 228 3.22 -17.81 -34.73
N LEU A 229 4.47 -18.02 -35.17
CA LEU A 229 5.65 -17.86 -34.33
C LEU A 229 5.87 -16.40 -33.92
N PHE A 230 5.58 -15.44 -34.82
CA PHE A 230 5.67 -14.01 -34.52
C PHE A 230 4.67 -13.57 -33.45
N ILE A 231 3.40 -14.00 -33.59
CA ILE A 231 2.34 -13.71 -32.61
C ILE A 231 2.68 -14.32 -31.25
N LEU A 232 3.14 -15.58 -31.25
CA LEU A 232 3.53 -16.28 -30.02
C LEU A 232 4.69 -15.57 -29.30
N THR A 233 5.71 -15.15 -30.05
CA THR A 233 6.88 -14.45 -29.50
C THR A 233 6.48 -13.11 -28.87
N GLY A 234 5.61 -12.35 -29.54
CA GLY A 234 5.07 -11.10 -29.00
C GLY A 234 4.28 -11.30 -27.70
N ALA A 235 3.44 -12.34 -27.64
CA ALA A 235 2.66 -12.67 -26.44
C ALA A 235 3.54 -13.07 -25.24
N ILE A 236 4.61 -13.85 -25.48
CA ILE A 236 5.57 -14.25 -24.45
C ILE A 236 6.29 -13.02 -23.88
N LEU A 237 6.72 -12.08 -24.72
CA LEU A 237 7.46 -10.90 -24.29
C LEU A 237 6.63 -9.95 -23.40
N VAL A 238 5.38 -9.71 -23.77
CA VAL A 238 4.44 -8.88 -22.99
C VAL A 238 4.13 -9.52 -21.63
N THR A 239 4.00 -10.84 -21.60
CA THR A 239 3.71 -11.60 -20.37
C THR A 239 4.92 -11.59 -19.43
N ALA A 240 6.13 -11.76 -19.94
CA ALA A 240 7.36 -11.77 -19.15
C ALA A 240 7.60 -10.43 -18.42
N ASN A 241 7.36 -9.30 -19.10
CA ASN A 241 7.54 -7.98 -18.51
C ASN A 241 6.53 -7.65 -17.39
N SER A 242 5.38 -8.31 -17.38
CA SER A 242 4.32 -8.04 -16.41
C SER A 242 4.61 -8.59 -14.99
N TRP A 243 5.56 -9.52 -14.85
CA TRP A 243 5.81 -10.22 -13.58
C TRP A 243 7.05 -9.70 -12.82
N SER A 244 8.02 -9.11 -13.53
CA SER A 244 9.32 -8.72 -12.97
C SER A 244 9.21 -7.65 -11.87
N GLY A 245 8.38 -6.62 -12.07
CA GLY A 245 8.20 -5.56 -11.08
C GLY A 245 7.47 -6.00 -9.81
N ASN A 246 6.51 -6.93 -9.92
CA ASN A 246 5.73 -7.39 -8.77
C ASN A 246 6.58 -8.28 -7.84
N PHE A 247 7.47 -9.09 -8.42
CA PHE A 247 8.38 -9.94 -7.68
C PHE A 247 9.38 -9.14 -6.82
N MET A 248 9.96 -8.06 -7.39
CA MET A 248 10.88 -7.20 -6.66
C MET A 248 10.18 -6.45 -5.50
N ARG A 249 8.95 -5.99 -5.72
CA ARG A 249 8.13 -5.39 -4.65
C ARG A 249 7.79 -6.39 -3.55
N MET A 250 7.47 -7.63 -3.91
CA MET A 250 7.18 -8.69 -2.93
C MET A 250 8.41 -9.05 -2.09
N ARG A 251 9.58 -9.19 -2.72
CA ARG A 251 10.85 -9.39 -2.00
C ARG A 251 11.17 -8.23 -1.06
N LYS A 252 10.94 -7.00 -1.51
CA LYS A 252 11.08 -5.80 -0.68
C LYS A 252 10.14 -5.90 0.53
N ALA A 253 8.85 -6.12 0.32
CA ALA A 253 7.87 -6.23 1.42
C ALA A 253 8.23 -7.31 2.44
N GLN A 254 8.70 -8.49 1.98
CA GLN A 254 9.17 -9.55 2.88
C GLN A 254 10.38 -9.11 3.72
N LEU A 255 11.35 -8.44 3.11
CA LEU A 255 12.51 -7.88 3.81
C LEU A 255 12.08 -6.92 4.93
N TYR A 256 11.23 -5.93 4.63
CA TYR A 256 10.77 -4.95 5.62
C TYR A 256 9.98 -5.60 6.75
N ASN A 257 9.10 -6.56 6.46
CA ASN A 257 8.37 -7.29 7.50
C ASN A 257 9.32 -8.07 8.42
N ASN A 258 10.29 -8.80 7.85
CA ASN A 258 11.25 -9.55 8.65
C ASN A 258 12.10 -8.63 9.52
N VAL A 259 12.57 -7.50 8.97
CA VAL A 259 13.30 -6.49 9.75
C VAL A 259 12.44 -5.94 10.88
N ALA A 260 11.19 -5.56 10.60
CA ALA A 260 10.29 -5.04 11.61
C ALA A 260 10.06 -6.03 12.76
N THR A 261 9.80 -7.31 12.43
CA THR A 261 9.61 -8.36 13.44
C THR A 261 10.88 -8.61 14.26
N LEU A 262 12.06 -8.64 13.63
CA LEU A 262 13.32 -8.81 14.36
C LEU A 262 13.63 -7.59 15.24
N LEU A 263 13.33 -6.39 14.77
CA LEU A 263 13.56 -5.15 15.49
C LEU A 263 12.65 -5.07 16.71
N GLU A 264 11.37 -5.35 16.53
CA GLU A 264 10.39 -5.44 17.61
C GLU A 264 10.81 -6.48 18.66
N ARG A 265 11.17 -7.70 18.23
CA ARG A 265 11.65 -8.74 19.13
C ARG A 265 12.88 -8.28 19.91
N LYS A 266 13.85 -7.65 19.25
CA LYS A 266 15.08 -7.19 19.88
C LYS A 266 14.84 -6.03 20.85
N MET A 267 13.95 -5.10 20.50
CA MET A 267 13.55 -4.02 21.41
C MET A 267 12.91 -4.58 22.68
N VAL A 268 12.00 -5.55 22.55
CA VAL A 268 11.36 -6.21 23.70
C VAL A 268 12.39 -6.98 24.55
N GLU A 269 13.35 -7.67 23.92
CA GLU A 269 14.45 -8.33 24.64
C GLU A 269 15.31 -7.33 25.43
N VAL A 270 15.65 -6.19 24.82
CA VAL A 270 16.43 -5.12 25.46
C VAL A 270 15.63 -4.51 26.61
N GLU A 271 14.35 -4.21 26.39
CA GLU A 271 13.46 -3.70 27.44
C GLU A 271 13.37 -4.68 28.60
N ALA A 272 13.12 -5.97 28.35
CA ALA A 272 13.07 -6.99 29.39
C ALA A 272 14.40 -7.15 30.14
N LYS A 273 15.55 -7.01 29.45
CA LYS A 273 16.89 -7.15 30.06
C LYS A 273 17.24 -6.02 31.00
N TYR A 274 16.76 -4.80 30.72
CA TYR A 274 17.10 -3.58 31.46
C TYR A 274 15.94 -2.98 32.27
N LYS A 275 14.75 -3.59 32.23
CA LYS A 275 13.61 -3.18 33.06
C LYS A 275 13.95 -3.30 34.55
N GLY A 276 13.81 -2.20 35.28
CA GLY A 276 14.06 -2.15 36.72
C GLY A 276 15.54 -2.19 37.11
N LYS A 277 16.45 -2.07 36.15
CA LYS A 277 17.88 -1.89 36.42
C LYS A 277 18.23 -0.41 36.34
N PRO A 278 19.21 0.08 37.12
CA PRO A 278 19.67 1.45 37.01
C PRO A 278 20.19 1.71 35.59
N ILE A 279 19.86 2.89 35.05
CA ILE A 279 20.19 3.27 33.66
C ILE A 279 21.68 3.17 33.33
N GLY A 280 22.56 3.33 34.34
CA GLY A 280 24.01 3.20 34.20
C GLY A 280 24.50 1.81 33.80
N GLU A 281 23.69 0.75 33.99
CA GLU A 281 24.05 -0.61 33.58
C GLU A 281 23.79 -0.89 32.09
N ILE A 282 23.10 0.01 31.39
CA ILE A 282 22.89 -0.12 29.95
C ILE A 282 24.21 0.21 29.25
N PRO A 283 24.84 -0.73 28.52
CA PRO A 283 26.13 -0.51 27.86
C PRO A 283 26.00 0.55 26.75
N ASP A 284 27.07 1.31 26.53
CA ASP A 284 27.11 2.34 25.47
C ASP A 284 26.98 1.72 24.07
N SER A 285 27.49 0.51 23.90
CA SER A 285 27.32 -0.29 22.69
C SER A 285 27.19 -1.77 23.00
N GLU A 286 26.21 -2.45 22.39
CA GLU A 286 26.07 -3.90 22.39
C GLU A 286 25.71 -4.35 20.96
N GLY A 287 26.08 -5.55 20.54
CA GLY A 287 25.72 -6.03 19.21
C GLY A 287 25.83 -7.54 19.08
N GLY A 288 25.23 -8.07 18.03
CA GLY A 288 25.24 -9.50 17.76
C GLY A 288 24.55 -9.87 16.46
N ASP A 289 24.42 -11.16 16.22
CA ASP A 289 23.65 -11.71 15.11
C ASP A 289 22.31 -12.30 15.59
N PHE A 290 21.53 -12.82 14.64
CA PHE A 290 20.26 -13.49 14.90
C PHE A 290 20.36 -15.02 14.69
N GLY A 291 21.57 -15.58 14.78
CA GLY A 291 21.82 -17.01 14.61
C GLY A 291 21.66 -17.54 13.18
N SER A 292 21.62 -18.87 13.05
CA SER A 292 21.58 -19.59 11.76
C SER A 292 20.30 -19.38 10.96
N ASP A 293 19.20 -19.01 11.61
CA ASP A 293 17.91 -18.76 10.94
C ASP A 293 17.91 -17.44 10.16
N HIS A 294 18.81 -16.52 10.55
CA HIS A 294 18.86 -15.16 10.08
C HIS A 294 20.32 -14.68 9.83
N PRO A 295 21.11 -15.39 9.02
CA PRO A 295 22.55 -15.14 8.87
C PRO A 295 22.86 -13.81 8.15
N GLN A 296 21.90 -13.26 7.40
CA GLN A 296 22.05 -11.98 6.71
C GLN A 296 21.72 -10.75 7.59
N TYR A 297 21.33 -10.98 8.85
CA TYR A 297 20.94 -9.93 9.78
C TYR A 297 21.92 -9.85 10.94
N ARG A 298 22.32 -8.63 11.29
CA ARG A 298 22.99 -8.33 12.56
C ARG A 298 22.32 -7.15 13.23
N TRP A 299 22.51 -6.98 14.53
CA TRP A 299 21.97 -5.86 15.29
C TRP A 299 23.07 -5.16 16.08
N GLU A 300 22.85 -3.88 16.34
CA GLU A 300 23.70 -3.02 17.17
C GLU A 300 22.80 -2.12 18.02
N LEU A 301 23.00 -2.16 19.32
CA LEU A 301 22.44 -1.25 20.30
C LEU A 301 23.47 -0.17 20.58
N LYS A 302 23.05 1.10 20.54
CA LYS A 302 23.81 2.24 21.03
C LYS A 302 22.99 2.97 22.07
N SER A 303 23.56 3.24 23.23
CA SER A 303 22.92 4.06 24.24
C SER A 303 23.64 5.40 24.36
N ARG A 304 22.87 6.48 24.52
CA ARG A 304 23.38 7.84 24.71
C ARG A 304 22.54 8.57 25.73
N GLU A 305 23.17 9.45 26.50
CA GLU A 305 22.46 10.35 27.41
C GLU A 305 21.54 11.28 26.62
N LEU A 306 20.32 11.49 27.13
CA LEU A 306 19.37 12.39 26.50
C LEU A 306 19.82 13.84 26.70
N LYS A 307 20.25 14.50 25.62
CA LYS A 307 20.49 15.95 25.61
C LYS A 307 19.18 16.66 25.28
N LEU A 308 18.49 17.16 26.30
CA LEU A 308 17.34 18.02 26.11
C LEU A 308 17.81 19.39 25.58
N PRO A 309 17.12 19.97 24.58
CA PRO A 309 17.42 21.34 24.15
C PRO A 309 17.14 22.32 25.29
N ASP A 310 17.90 23.41 25.35
CA ASP A 310 17.67 24.46 26.33
C ASP A 310 16.29 25.10 26.08
N LEU A 311 15.38 24.96 27.05
CA LEU A 311 14.02 25.48 26.99
C LEU A 311 13.93 26.94 27.46
N THR A 312 15.02 27.51 27.99
CA THR A 312 15.10 28.91 28.45
C THR A 312 14.63 29.93 27.40
N PRO A 313 14.97 29.80 26.11
CA PRO A 313 14.52 30.75 25.09
C PRO A 313 13.01 30.81 24.89
N LEU A 314 12.28 29.73 25.21
CA LEU A 314 10.82 29.69 25.13
C LEU A 314 10.16 30.41 26.32
N LEU A 315 10.83 30.44 27.47
CA LEU A 315 10.33 31.11 28.69
C LEU A 315 10.62 32.61 28.67
N VAL A 316 11.76 33.02 28.10
CA VAL A 316 12.14 34.45 27.98
C VAL A 316 11.25 35.21 26.98
N GLN A 317 10.53 34.50 26.10
CA GLN A 317 9.57 35.11 25.17
C GLN A 317 8.21 35.44 25.80
N GLU A 318 7.85 34.83 26.92
CA GLU A 318 6.70 35.24 27.72
C GLU A 318 7.18 36.25 28.78
N ASP A 319 6.68 37.48 28.70
CA ASP A 319 7.02 38.57 29.63
C ASP A 319 6.90 38.11 31.09
N GLY A 320 8.05 37.92 31.76
CA GLY A 320 8.13 37.69 33.21
C GLY A 320 8.63 36.33 33.68
N ALA A 321 9.43 35.59 32.91
CA ALA A 321 10.12 34.41 33.45
C ALA A 321 11.07 34.81 34.60
N ASP A 322 10.63 34.55 35.84
CA ASP A 322 11.41 34.75 37.06
C ASP A 322 12.77 34.02 36.96
N GLU A 323 13.86 34.67 37.39
CA GLU A 323 15.21 34.08 37.40
C GLU A 323 15.26 32.75 38.20
N MET A 324 14.36 32.64 39.19
CA MET A 324 14.09 31.42 39.95
C MET A 324 13.44 30.30 39.11
N LEU A 325 12.53 30.63 38.19
CA LEU A 325 11.91 29.66 37.28
C LEU A 325 12.93 29.11 36.29
N ILE A 326 13.82 29.96 35.78
CA ILE A 326 14.89 29.57 34.85
C ILE A 326 15.86 28.59 35.53
N THR A 327 16.28 28.90 36.76
CA THR A 327 17.17 28.02 37.53
C THR A 327 16.51 26.69 37.89
N MET A 328 15.24 26.69 38.29
CA MET A 328 14.44 25.48 38.50
C MET A 328 14.33 24.62 37.24
N MET A 329 14.03 25.23 36.09
CA MET A 329 13.92 24.54 34.81
C MET A 329 15.25 23.95 34.35
N LYS A 330 16.36 24.65 34.57
CA LYS A 330 17.70 24.14 34.28
C LYS A 330 18.04 22.92 35.15
N GLN A 331 17.75 22.98 36.45
CA GLN A 331 17.97 21.86 37.37
C GLN A 331 17.08 20.66 37.01
N LEU A 332 15.82 20.89 36.65
CA LEU A 332 14.89 19.86 36.19
C LEU A 332 15.38 19.22 34.89
N THR A 333 15.82 20.03 33.91
CA THR A 333 16.38 19.55 32.65
C THR A 333 17.63 18.70 32.89
N GLU A 334 18.51 19.12 33.79
CA GLU A 334 19.72 18.38 34.15
C GLU A 334 19.41 17.05 34.86
N GLN A 335 18.42 17.02 35.74
CA GLN A 335 17.96 15.79 36.39
C GLN A 335 17.32 14.83 35.38
N LEU A 336 16.46 15.33 34.48
CA LEU A 336 15.87 14.52 33.42
C LEU A 336 16.93 13.95 32.46
N SER A 337 17.94 14.73 32.09
CA SER A 337 19.05 14.26 31.25
C SER A 337 19.85 13.13 31.90
N LYS A 338 19.95 13.10 33.24
CA LYS A 338 20.61 12.01 33.99
C LYS A 338 19.69 10.81 34.20
N ALA A 339 18.38 11.03 34.31
CA ALA A 339 17.38 9.99 34.53
C ALA A 339 16.83 9.34 33.25
N ILE A 340 17.22 9.84 32.06
CA ILE A 340 16.74 9.32 30.78
C ILE A 340 17.91 8.96 29.85
N LYS A 341 17.95 7.70 29.41
CA LYS A 341 18.91 7.24 28.39
C LYS A 341 18.19 6.88 27.11
N GLU A 342 18.65 7.44 26.00
CA GLU A 342 18.18 7.09 24.67
C GLU A 342 18.91 5.83 24.21
N VAL A 343 18.16 4.78 23.92
CA VAL A 343 18.66 3.51 23.41
C VAL A 343 18.20 3.35 21.97
N ARG A 344 19.16 3.25 21.05
CA ARG A 344 18.93 3.01 19.64
C ARG A 344 19.35 1.61 19.26
N VAL A 345 18.39 0.80 18.82
CA VAL A 345 18.64 -0.52 18.24
C VAL A 345 18.60 -0.40 16.72
N THR A 346 19.67 -0.83 16.05
CA THR A 346 19.79 -0.79 14.59
C THR A 346 19.94 -2.20 14.07
N ILE A 347 19.07 -2.61 13.13
CA ILE A 347 19.25 -3.85 12.38
C ILE A 347 19.94 -3.54 11.06
N PHE A 348 20.97 -4.31 10.76
CA PHE A 348 21.70 -4.25 9.50
C PHE A 348 21.36 -5.47 8.66
N VAL A 349 21.10 -5.24 7.37
CA VAL A 349 20.81 -6.32 6.43
C VAL A 349 21.75 -6.30 5.24
N LYS A 350 22.40 -7.43 4.99
CA LYS A 350 23.25 -7.64 3.82
C LYS A 350 22.49 -8.38 2.72
N GLY A 351 22.14 -7.65 1.66
CA GLY A 351 21.51 -8.24 0.48
C GLY A 351 22.49 -9.11 -0.32
N LYS A 352 22.03 -10.23 -0.90
CA LYS A 352 22.84 -11.04 -1.83
C LYS A 352 23.32 -10.15 -2.99
N GLY A 353 24.65 -10.00 -3.12
CA GLY A 353 25.29 -9.18 -4.15
C GLY A 353 25.43 -7.68 -3.82
N ARG A 354 25.11 -7.23 -2.60
CA ARG A 354 25.38 -5.85 -2.15
C ARG A 354 26.57 -5.79 -1.21
N THR A 355 27.43 -4.80 -1.43
CA THR A 355 28.60 -4.51 -0.58
C THR A 355 28.23 -3.70 0.66
N LYS A 356 27.25 -2.80 0.56
CA LYS A 356 26.77 -1.96 1.67
C LYS A 356 25.55 -2.58 2.36
N GLU A 357 25.55 -2.55 3.68
CA GLU A 357 24.44 -2.97 4.52
C GLU A 357 23.34 -1.90 4.54
N MET A 358 22.09 -2.34 4.62
CA MET A 358 20.95 -1.45 4.86
C MET A 358 20.70 -1.37 6.36
N GLU A 359 20.56 -0.15 6.87
CA GLU A 359 20.39 0.12 8.31
C GLU A 359 18.93 0.48 8.60
N PHE A 360 18.39 -0.12 9.66
CA PHE A 360 17.03 0.09 10.12
C PHE A 360 17.05 0.39 11.62
N PRO A 361 17.15 1.67 12.01
CA PRO A 361 17.18 2.08 13.41
C PRO A 361 15.76 2.21 13.99
N ALA A 362 15.61 1.80 15.25
CA ALA A 362 14.51 2.21 16.14
C ALA A 362 15.10 2.73 17.45
N THR A 363 14.44 3.74 18.02
CA THR A 363 14.92 4.44 19.22
C THR A 363 13.85 4.33 20.31
N GLN A 364 14.27 4.02 21.52
CA GLN A 364 13.45 3.95 22.73
C GLN A 364 14.14 4.72 23.86
N TYR A 365 13.33 5.28 24.76
CA TYR A 365 13.83 6.00 25.93
C TYR A 365 13.61 5.14 27.17
N PHE A 366 14.67 4.93 27.93
CA PHE A 366 14.61 4.30 29.24
C PHE A 366 14.61 5.39 30.30
N ILE A 367 13.65 5.30 31.23
CA ILE A 367 13.47 6.24 32.33
C ILE A 367 13.68 5.47 33.62
N ASP A 368 14.56 5.99 34.47
CA ASP A 368 14.78 5.47 35.81
C ASP A 368 13.91 6.27 36.77
N TYR A 369 12.85 5.63 37.25
CA TYR A 369 11.90 6.25 38.17
C TYR A 369 12.40 6.23 39.62
N ASP A 370 13.40 5.40 39.93
CA ASP A 370 13.92 5.21 41.28
C ASP A 370 15.09 6.16 41.56
N SER A 371 15.80 6.64 40.52
CA SER A 371 16.83 7.68 40.65
C SER A 371 16.24 9.09 40.75
N GLY A 372 15.65 9.40 41.90
CA GLY A 372 15.67 10.77 42.44
C GLY A 372 14.70 11.79 41.85
N LEU A 373 13.56 11.38 41.27
CA LEU A 373 12.42 12.28 41.01
C LEU A 373 11.74 12.81 42.31
N ALA A 374 12.22 12.38 43.48
CA ALA A 374 11.80 12.80 44.82
C ALA A 374 12.11 14.27 45.17
N GLY A 375 12.73 15.04 44.26
CA GLY A 375 13.04 16.47 44.44
C GLY A 375 12.05 17.44 43.80
N LEU A 376 11.04 16.95 43.08
CA LEU A 376 10.01 17.83 42.51
C LEU A 376 9.01 18.24 43.59
N PRO A 377 8.68 19.54 43.72
CA PRO A 377 7.63 19.98 44.63
C PRO A 377 6.30 19.38 44.16
N GLY A 378 5.84 18.32 44.86
CA GLY A 378 4.60 17.60 44.58
C GLY A 378 4.72 16.08 44.47
N GLY A 379 5.92 15.50 44.49
CA GLY A 379 6.11 14.05 44.51
C GLY A 379 6.08 13.48 45.92
N ASP A 380 4.88 13.24 46.47
CA ASP A 380 4.69 12.53 47.74
C ASP A 380 4.94 11.02 47.54
N PRO A 381 6.00 10.42 48.10
CA PRO A 381 6.20 8.98 48.11
C PRO A 381 5.72 8.45 49.47
N GLY A 382 4.41 8.44 49.68
CA GLY A 382 3.83 8.17 51.00
C GLY A 382 2.49 7.45 50.94
N GLY A 383 2.51 6.12 50.74
CA GLY A 383 1.29 5.33 50.69
C GLY A 383 1.50 3.82 50.85
N SER A 384 2.38 3.40 51.76
CA SER A 384 2.43 2.02 52.24
C SER A 384 1.16 1.71 53.04
N ALA A 385 0.21 1.01 52.42
CA ALA A 385 -0.86 0.29 53.11
C ALA A 385 -0.49 -1.19 53.20
N LYS A 386 -0.60 -1.70 54.43
CA LYS A 386 -0.34 -3.08 54.87
C LYS A 386 -1.08 -4.16 54.08
#